data_AF-A0A328PD62-F1
#
_entry.id   AF-A0A328PD62-F1
#
_cell.length_a   1.000
_cell.length_b   1.000
_cell.length_c   1.000
_cell.angle_alpha   90.00
_cell.angle_beta   90.00
_cell.angle_gamma   90.00
#
_symmetry.space_group_name_H-M   'P 1'
#
loop_
_entity.id
_entity.type
_entity.pdbx_description
1 polymer ?
#
loop_
_entity_poly.entity_id
_entity_poly.type
_entity_poly.pdbx_seq_one_letter_code
_entity_poly.pdbx_strand_id
1 'polypeptide(L)'
;MPRRRPPWVIRIARERIDILFQLADKEFLKHPERSHRYVELARRISKKYNLRIPRKWKRRFCKSCYRFLKPGYNCRIRLSKGKIHYHCLECGRIMRFPYIREKKIRRRNKIEYHTLKKRADEKIPISNNSTDRESRNQ
;
A
#
# COMPACT_ATOMS: atom_id res chain seq x y z
N MET A 1 31.08 21.53 -1.25
CA MET A 1 30.13 20.39 -1.20
C MET A 1 28.99 20.72 -0.23
N PRO A 2 27.70 20.53 -0.60
CA PRO A 2 26.60 20.79 0.32
C PRO A 2 26.72 19.88 1.55
N ARG A 3 26.84 20.47 2.75
CA ARG A 3 26.94 19.71 4.01
C ARG A 3 25.74 18.77 4.14
N ARG A 4 25.98 17.48 4.40
CA ARG A 4 24.91 16.53 4.73
C ARG A 4 24.17 17.07 5.96
N ARG A 5 22.86 17.23 5.84
CA ARG A 5 22.03 17.65 6.99
C ARG A 5 22.05 16.55 8.06
N PRO A 6 22.07 16.92 9.35
CA PRO A 6 22.12 15.94 10.42
C PRO A 6 20.86 15.03 10.41
N PRO A 7 21.00 13.75 10.77
CA PRO A 7 19.90 12.77 10.71
C PRO A 7 18.66 13.15 11.53
N TRP A 8 18.82 13.78 12.69
CA TRP A 8 17.69 14.17 13.55
C TRP A 8 16.81 15.23 12.90
N VAL A 9 17.39 16.15 12.10
CA VAL A 9 16.62 17.16 11.35
C VAL A 9 15.76 16.50 10.28
N ILE A 10 16.27 15.46 9.62
CA ILE A 10 15.50 14.67 8.64
C ILE A 10 14.33 13.95 9.33
N ARG A 11 14.57 13.40 10.53
CA ARG A 11 13.53 12.76 11.34
C ARG A 11 12.41 13.74 11.71
N ILE A 12 12.77 14.90 12.27
CA ILE A 12 11.81 15.97 12.63
C ILE A 12 11.03 16.44 11.40
N ALA A 13 11.69 16.61 10.26
CA ALA A 13 11.02 17.02 9.03
C ALA A 13 10.02 15.96 8.53
N ARG A 14 10.33 14.66 8.68
CA ARG A 14 9.40 13.57 8.36
C ARG A 14 8.19 13.56 9.29
N GLU A 15 8.40 13.75 10.59
CA GLU A 15 7.34 13.86 11.59
C GLU A 15 6.42 15.06 11.31
N ARG A 16 7.00 16.23 11.02
CA ARG A 16 6.23 17.42 10.64
C ARG A 16 5.36 17.20 9.40
N ILE A 17 5.90 16.55 8.38
CA ILE A 17 5.11 16.19 7.18
C ILE A 17 3.94 15.29 7.60
N ASP A 18 4.16 14.31 8.46
CA ASP A 18 3.11 13.41 8.92
C ASP A 18 2.00 14.16 9.68
N ILE A 19 2.37 15.00 10.65
CA ILE A 19 1.43 15.81 11.43
C ILE A 19 0.60 16.72 10.51
N LEU A 20 1.24 17.40 9.56
CA LEU A 20 0.52 18.28 8.61
C LEU A 20 -0.53 17.53 7.79
N PHE A 21 -0.23 16.31 7.33
CA PHE A 21 -1.20 15.51 6.61
C PHE A 21 -2.33 14.98 7.51
N GLN A 22 -2.04 14.67 8.78
CA GLN A 22 -3.07 14.29 9.75
C GLN A 22 -4.02 15.45 10.04
N LEU A 23 -3.49 16.65 10.24
CA LEU A 23 -4.29 17.87 10.39
C LEU A 23 -5.12 18.15 9.14
N ALA A 24 -4.53 17.97 7.95
CA ALA A 24 -5.26 18.08 6.70
C ALA A 24 -6.45 17.11 6.61
N ASP A 25 -6.31 15.88 7.10
CA ASP A 25 -7.41 14.90 7.07
C ASP A 25 -8.52 15.21 8.08
N LYS A 26 -8.17 15.80 9.23
CA LYS A 26 -9.11 16.21 10.29
C LYS A 26 -9.91 17.46 9.88
N GLU A 27 -9.22 18.47 9.35
CA GLU A 27 -9.83 19.77 9.02
C GLU A 27 -10.63 19.75 7.72
N PHE A 28 -10.47 18.73 6.86
CA PHE A 28 -11.01 18.75 5.49
C PHE A 28 -12.53 18.92 5.42
N LEU A 29 -13.27 18.34 6.38
CA LEU A 29 -14.73 18.42 6.40
C LEU A 29 -15.24 19.80 6.84
N LYS A 30 -14.46 20.53 7.65
CA LYS A 30 -14.84 21.84 8.18
C LYS A 30 -14.31 22.98 7.31
N HIS A 31 -13.04 22.89 6.94
CA HIS A 31 -12.30 23.94 6.22
C HIS A 31 -11.36 23.30 5.17
N PRO A 32 -11.87 22.97 3.97
CA PRO A 32 -11.06 22.33 2.93
C PRO A 32 -9.86 23.19 2.49
N GLU A 33 -9.97 24.53 2.55
CA GLU A 33 -8.89 25.47 2.22
C GLU A 33 -7.68 25.29 3.16
N ARG A 34 -7.93 25.10 4.46
CA ARG A 34 -6.87 24.84 5.46
C ARG A 34 -6.17 23.52 5.16
N SER A 35 -6.94 22.48 4.84
CA SER A 35 -6.38 21.18 4.44
C SER A 35 -5.49 21.29 3.21
N HIS A 36 -5.89 22.06 2.20
CA HIS A 36 -5.05 22.31 1.03
C HIS A 36 -3.75 23.04 1.40
N ARG A 37 -3.84 24.04 2.28
CA ARG A 37 -2.67 24.77 2.77
C ARG A 37 -1.69 23.87 3.52
N TYR A 38 -2.17 22.96 4.36
CA TYR A 38 -1.31 22.01 5.06
C TYR A 38 -0.56 21.07 4.11
N VAL A 39 -1.21 20.57 3.06
CA VAL A 39 -0.55 19.75 2.04
C VAL A 39 0.54 20.54 1.32
N GLU A 40 0.27 21.80 1.00
CA GLU A 40 1.24 22.66 0.36
C GLU A 40 2.48 22.89 1.24
N LEU A 41 2.28 23.14 2.54
CA LEU A 41 3.36 23.26 3.53
C LEU A 41 4.16 21.96 3.63
N ALA A 42 3.48 20.82 3.73
CA ALA A 42 4.12 19.51 3.79
C ALA A 42 4.96 19.23 2.53
N ARG A 43 4.47 19.64 1.35
CA ARG A 43 5.21 19.54 0.09
C ARG A 43 6.43 20.45 0.07
N ARG A 44 6.33 21.69 0.57
CA ARG A 44 7.45 22.62 0.68
C ARG A 44 8.56 22.07 1.60
N ILE A 45 8.19 21.47 2.73
CA ILE A 45 9.15 20.79 3.62
C ILE A 45 9.79 19.59 2.91
N SER A 46 8.98 18.75 2.26
CA SER A 46 9.46 17.60 1.47
C SER A 46 10.50 18.02 0.42
N LYS A 47 10.23 19.08 -0.35
CA LYS A 47 11.19 19.63 -1.32
C LYS A 47 12.45 20.19 -0.64
N LYS A 48 12.30 21.01 0.40
CA LYS A 48 13.42 21.65 1.11
C LYS A 48 14.41 20.63 1.65
N TYR A 49 13.94 19.51 2.19
CA TYR A 49 14.78 18.45 2.77
C TYR A 49 15.00 17.26 1.84
N ASN A 50 14.55 17.35 0.58
CA ASN A 50 14.56 16.25 -0.39
C ASN A 50 14.01 14.92 0.20
N LEU A 51 12.93 15.01 0.97
CA LEU A 51 12.31 13.87 1.64
C LEU A 51 11.19 13.29 0.82
N ARG A 52 11.15 11.96 0.77
CA ARG A 52 10.01 11.23 0.22
C ARG A 52 8.84 11.28 1.19
N ILE A 53 7.70 11.77 0.72
CA ILE A 53 6.45 11.75 1.48
C ILE A 53 6.11 10.31 1.90
N PRO A 54 5.71 10.06 3.16
CA PRO A 54 5.33 8.74 3.66
C PRO A 54 4.32 8.03 2.76
N ARG A 55 4.42 6.70 2.64
CA ARG A 55 3.58 5.90 1.71
C ARG A 55 2.08 6.10 1.95
N LYS A 56 1.67 6.27 3.22
CA LYS A 56 0.29 6.58 3.62
C LYS A 56 -0.27 7.84 2.97
N TRP A 57 0.53 8.91 2.92
CA TRP A 57 0.11 10.21 2.40
C TRP A 57 0.40 10.41 0.93
N LYS A 58 1.32 9.63 0.35
CA LYS A 58 1.77 9.77 -1.05
C LYS A 58 0.64 9.70 -2.09
N ARG A 59 -0.49 9.07 -1.76
CA ARG A 59 -1.68 8.96 -2.64
C ARG A 59 -2.84 9.89 -2.24
N ARG A 60 -2.75 10.58 -1.09
CA ARG A 60 -3.81 11.40 -0.47
C ARG A 60 -3.76 12.88 -0.89
N PHE A 61 -3.05 13.21 -1.97
CA PHE A 61 -3.07 14.54 -2.56
C PHE A 61 -2.93 14.46 -4.07
N CYS A 62 -3.46 15.47 -4.77
CA CYS A 62 -3.35 15.54 -6.21
C CYS A 62 -1.95 16.01 -6.63
N LYS A 63 -1.33 15.33 -7.60
CA LYS A 63 0.00 15.74 -8.11
C LYS A 63 -0.02 16.95 -9.04
N SER A 64 -1.21 17.36 -9.49
CA SER A 64 -1.40 18.53 -10.37
C SER A 64 -1.74 19.77 -9.56
N CYS A 65 -2.90 19.81 -8.89
CA CYS A 65 -3.31 20.98 -8.10
C CYS A 65 -2.79 21.01 -6.66
N TYR A 66 -2.13 19.95 -6.17
CA TYR A 66 -1.61 19.82 -4.79
C TYR A 66 -2.64 19.92 -3.67
N ARG A 67 -3.92 19.81 -4.01
CA ARG A 67 -5.01 19.77 -3.04
C ARG A 67 -5.11 18.40 -2.37
N PHE A 68 -5.56 18.40 -1.13
CA PHE A 68 -5.78 17.18 -0.34
C PHE A 68 -6.89 16.35 -0.96
N LEU A 69 -6.74 15.02 -1.03
CA LEU A 69 -7.74 14.12 -1.61
C LEU A 69 -8.37 13.27 -0.51
N LYS A 70 -9.67 13.52 -0.26
CA LYS A 70 -10.53 12.70 0.58
C LYS A 70 -11.40 11.80 -0.30
N PRO A 71 -11.20 10.46 -0.24
CA PRO A 71 -12.05 9.52 -0.96
C PRO A 71 -13.53 9.73 -0.60
N GLY A 72 -14.41 9.73 -1.61
CA GLY A 72 -15.86 9.92 -1.40
C GLY A 72 -16.34 11.37 -1.48
N TYR A 73 -15.44 12.35 -1.30
CA TYR A 73 -15.80 13.78 -1.36
C TYR A 73 -15.27 14.41 -2.65
N ASN A 74 -13.95 14.66 -2.72
CA ASN A 74 -13.30 15.31 -3.85
C ASN A 74 -12.44 14.36 -4.69
N CYS A 75 -12.42 13.07 -4.32
CA CYS A 75 -11.65 12.04 -5.00
C CYS A 75 -12.52 10.82 -5.26
N ARG A 76 -12.65 10.46 -6.54
CA ARG A 76 -13.29 9.22 -6.97
C ARG A 76 -12.22 8.16 -7.24
N ILE A 77 -12.29 7.04 -6.52
CA ILE A 77 -11.34 5.93 -6.67
C ILE A 77 -12.02 4.80 -7.44
N ARG A 78 -11.39 4.33 -8.52
CA ARG A 78 -11.85 3.18 -9.30
C ARG A 78 -10.72 2.16 -9.45
N LEU A 79 -11.07 0.89 -9.42
CA LEU A 79 -10.16 -0.22 -9.72
C LEU A 79 -10.42 -0.66 -11.15
N SER A 80 -9.39 -0.66 -12.00
CA SER A 80 -9.51 -1.11 -13.39
C SER A 80 -8.19 -1.68 -13.91
N LYS A 81 -8.26 -2.78 -14.66
CA LYS A 81 -7.12 -3.38 -15.40
C LYS A 81 -5.83 -3.50 -14.57
N GLY A 82 -5.91 -3.92 -13.29
CA GLY A 82 -4.73 -4.08 -12.42
C GLY A 82 -4.11 -2.78 -11.89
N LYS A 83 -4.85 -1.67 -11.97
CA LYS A 83 -4.44 -0.33 -11.53
C LYS A 83 -5.54 0.32 -10.69
N ILE A 84 -5.11 1.19 -9.76
CA ILE A 84 -5.99 2.05 -8.99
C ILE A 84 -5.99 3.44 -9.63
N HIS A 85 -7.17 3.90 -10.02
CA HIS A 85 -7.40 5.20 -10.63
C HIS A 85 -7.94 6.14 -9.56
N TYR A 86 -7.17 7.18 -9.24
CA TYR A 86 -7.61 8.31 -8.41
C TYR A 86 -7.99 9.45 -9.34
N HIS A 87 -9.26 9.79 -9.38
CA HIS A 87 -9.78 10.92 -10.14
C HIS A 87 -10.01 12.09 -9.19
N CYS A 88 -9.23 13.16 -9.37
CA CYS A 88 -9.44 14.41 -8.65
C CYS A 88 -10.64 15.14 -9.26
N LEU A 89 -11.69 15.37 -8.46
CA LEU A 89 -12.90 16.05 -8.91
C LEU A 89 -12.72 17.57 -9.02
N GLU A 90 -11.65 18.12 -8.47
CA GLU A 90 -11.40 19.56 -8.48
C GLU A 90 -10.62 20.06 -9.70
N CYS A 91 -9.70 19.25 -10.25
CA CYS A 91 -8.92 19.61 -11.44
C CYS A 91 -9.07 18.61 -12.60
N GLY A 92 -9.87 17.55 -12.42
CA GLY A 92 -10.05 16.49 -13.42
C GLY A 92 -8.85 15.54 -13.62
N ARG A 93 -7.72 15.76 -12.94
CA ARG A 93 -6.52 14.94 -13.13
C ARG A 93 -6.73 13.50 -12.65
N ILE A 94 -6.40 12.55 -13.52
CA ILE A 94 -6.38 11.12 -13.20
C ILE A 94 -4.96 10.69 -12.82
N MET A 95 -4.80 10.16 -11.61
CA MET A 95 -3.57 9.51 -11.13
C MET A 95 -3.76 8.00 -11.15
N ARG A 96 -2.77 7.28 -11.67
CA ARG A 96 -2.82 5.82 -11.83
C ARG A 96 -1.74 5.16 -11.00
N PHE A 97 -2.12 4.18 -10.19
CA PHE A 97 -1.19 3.40 -9.35
C PHE A 97 -1.33 1.90 -9.68
N PRO A 98 -0.36 1.29 -10.37
CA PRO A 98 -0.39 -0.15 -10.64
C PRO A 98 -0.12 -0.96 -9.37
N TYR A 99 -0.75 -2.12 -9.26
CA TYR A 99 -0.47 -3.14 -8.24
C TYR A 99 -0.01 -4.47 -8.87
N ILE A 100 0.67 -4.37 -10.01
CA ILE A 100 1.10 -5.50 -10.84
C ILE A 100 2.13 -6.36 -10.10
N ARG A 101 3.04 -5.74 -9.34
CA ARG A 101 4.07 -6.46 -8.57
C ARG A 101 3.43 -7.36 -7.52
N GLU A 102 2.48 -6.82 -6.78
CA GLU A 102 1.71 -7.54 -5.77
C GLU A 102 0.91 -8.69 -6.41
N LYS A 103 0.31 -8.48 -7.58
CA LYS A 103 -0.37 -9.55 -8.34
C LYS A 103 0.60 -10.66 -8.78
N LYS A 104 1.80 -10.31 -9.26
CA LYS A 104 2.84 -11.28 -9.64
C LYS A 104 3.32 -12.10 -8.44
N ILE A 105 3.56 -11.46 -7.30
CA ILE A 105 3.94 -12.14 -6.04
C ILE A 105 2.85 -13.13 -5.63
N ARG A 106 1.58 -12.70 -5.61
CA ARG A 106 0.46 -13.59 -5.27
C ARG A 106 0.35 -14.79 -6.22
N ARG A 107 0.58 -14.59 -7.52
CA ARG A 107 0.61 -15.68 -8.51
C ARG A 107 1.75 -16.65 -8.24
N ARG A 108 2.95 -16.16 -7.96
CA ARG A 108 4.13 -16.99 -7.63
C ARG A 108 3.87 -17.83 -6.38
N ASN A 109 3.42 -17.21 -5.29
CA ASN A 109 3.16 -17.90 -4.03
C ASN A 109 2.08 -18.99 -4.19
N LYS A 110 1.07 -18.76 -5.05
CA LYS A 110 0.06 -19.78 -5.37
C LYS A 110 0.68 -20.99 -6.08
N ILE A 111 1.55 -20.76 -7.07
CA ILE A 111 2.26 -21.84 -7.78
C ILE A 111 3.13 -22.63 -6.78
N GLU A 112 3.91 -21.92 -5.97
CA GLU A 112 4.79 -22.51 -4.96
C GLU A 112 4.03 -23.38 -3.96
N TYR A 113 2.90 -22.87 -3.43
CA TYR A 113 2.01 -23.63 -2.55
C TYR A 113 1.52 -24.93 -3.20
N HIS A 114 1.03 -24.87 -4.46
CA HIS A 114 0.56 -26.07 -5.15
C HIS A 114 1.69 -27.06 -5.43
N THR A 115 2.88 -26.59 -5.79
CA THR A 115 4.05 -27.47 -5.98
C THR A 115 4.50 -28.14 -4.69
N LEU A 116 4.46 -27.42 -3.56
CA LEU A 116 4.80 -27.96 -2.23
C LEU A 116 3.76 -28.98 -1.78
N LYS A 117 2.46 -28.68 -1.96
CA LYS A 117 1.37 -29.59 -1.63
C LYS A 117 1.46 -30.90 -2.42
N LYS A 118 1.68 -30.81 -3.74
CA LYS A 118 1.82 -32.00 -4.60
C LYS A 118 2.96 -32.93 -4.12
N ARG A 119 4.11 -32.35 -3.75
CA ARG A 119 5.24 -33.10 -3.18
C ARG A 119 4.95 -33.72 -1.82
N ALA A 120 4.03 -33.16 -1.04
CA ALA A 120 3.61 -33.72 0.24
C ALA A 120 2.62 -34.88 0.04
N ASP A 121 1.65 -34.71 -0.87
CA ASP A 121 0.66 -35.73 -1.22
C ASP A 121 1.34 -36.98 -1.85
N GLU A 122 2.36 -36.78 -2.70
CA GLU A 122 3.18 -37.86 -3.29
C GLU A 122 4.08 -38.60 -2.28
N LYS A 123 4.28 -38.07 -1.07
CA LYS A 123 5.13 -38.67 -0.02
C LYS A 123 4.38 -39.49 1.02
N ILE A 124 3.05 -39.55 0.96
CA ILE A 124 2.26 -40.42 1.86
C ILE A 124 2.41 -41.86 1.33
N PRO A 125 3.08 -42.78 2.06
CA PRO A 125 3.10 -44.18 1.65
C PRO A 125 1.69 -44.75 1.84
N ILE A 126 1.16 -45.41 0.81
CA ILE A 126 -0.03 -46.24 0.93
C ILE A 126 0.37 -47.45 1.80
N SER A 127 0.20 -47.35 3.12
CA SER A 127 0.22 -48.52 4.01
C SER A 127 -1.14 -49.21 3.92
N ASN A 128 -1.30 -50.11 2.95
CA ASN A 128 -2.43 -51.02 2.95
C ASN A 128 -2.10 -52.20 3.86
N ASN A 129 -2.66 -52.18 5.07
CA ASN A 129 -2.78 -53.35 5.93
C ASN A 129 -3.89 -54.27 5.38
N SER A 130 -3.66 -55.58 5.43
CA SER A 130 -4.56 -56.60 6.03
C SER A 130 -4.38 -57.96 5.35
N THR A 131 -4.23 -59.02 6.16
CA THR A 131 -5.31 -60.01 6.30
C THR A 131 -5.16 -60.73 7.63
N ASP A 132 -6.19 -60.61 8.46
CA ASP A 132 -6.54 -61.54 9.51
C ASP A 132 -6.71 -62.96 8.93
N ARG A 133 -6.19 -63.97 9.64
CA ARG A 133 -6.76 -65.32 9.63
C ARG A 133 -6.76 -65.87 11.05
N GLU A 134 -7.94 -65.78 11.67
CA GLU A 134 -8.33 -66.57 12.82
C GLU A 134 -8.24 -68.08 12.53
N SER A 135 -7.81 -68.80 13.55
CA SER A 135 -8.33 -70.10 14.01
C SER A 135 -7.95 -71.39 13.25
N ARG A 136 -7.28 -72.32 13.97
CA ARG A 136 -7.82 -73.62 14.44
C ARG A 136 -6.70 -74.64 14.74
N ASN A 137 -6.74 -75.16 15.98
CA ASN A 137 -6.46 -76.52 16.44
C ASN A 137 -5.31 -77.34 15.82
N GLN A 138 -4.27 -77.65 16.60
CA GLN A 138 -4.09 -78.93 17.32
C GLN A 138 -2.85 -78.87 18.21
#